data_AF-A0A969WMS4-F1
#
_entry.id   AF-A0A969WMS4-F1
#
_cell.length_a   1.000
_cell.length_b   1.000
_cell.length_c   1.000
_cell.angle_alpha   90.00
_cell.angle_beta   90.00
_cell.angle_gamma   90.00
#
_symmetry.space_group_name_H-M   'P 1'
#
loop_
_entity.id
_entity.type
_entity.pdbx_description
1 polymer ?
#
loop_
_entity_poly.entity_id
_entity_poly.type
_entity_poly.pdbx_seq_one_letter_code
_entity_poly.pdbx_strand_id
1 'polypeptide(L)'
;MIDPATVDKVIETAQSQIVEVVSEFVQLKKRGVNHIGNCPFHDEKTPSFSVSPSKGIYKCFGCGKGGNAVNFIMEHEQMTYVES
;
A
#
# COMPACT_ATOMS: atom_id res chain seq x y z
N MET A 1 -17.36 -20.32 -19.66
CA MET A 1 -16.01 -19.73 -19.71
C MET A 1 -16.11 -18.36 -19.07
N ILE A 2 -15.27 -18.08 -18.08
CA ILE A 2 -15.21 -16.74 -17.45
C ILE A 2 -14.50 -15.84 -18.45
N ASP A 3 -15.10 -14.69 -18.75
CA ASP A 3 -14.54 -13.72 -19.69
C ASP A 3 -13.19 -13.19 -19.14
N PRO A 4 -12.13 -13.12 -19.96
CA PRO A 4 -10.83 -12.60 -19.53
C PRO A 4 -10.93 -11.22 -18.87
N ALA A 5 -11.80 -10.34 -19.34
CA ALA A 5 -12.00 -9.02 -18.75
C ALA A 5 -12.62 -9.07 -17.35
N THR A 6 -13.36 -10.14 -17.01
CA THR A 6 -13.85 -10.38 -15.65
C THR A 6 -12.72 -10.80 -14.73
N VAL A 7 -11.78 -11.60 -15.22
CA VAL A 7 -10.58 -11.99 -14.46
C VAL A 7 -9.69 -10.77 -14.20
N ASP A 8 -9.44 -9.94 -15.22
CA ASP A 8 -8.68 -8.70 -15.06
C ASP A 8 -9.34 -7.73 -14.07
N LYS A 9 -10.67 -7.57 -14.10
CA LYS A 9 -11.40 -6.75 -13.13
C LYS A 9 -11.28 -7.25 -11.70
N VAL A 10 -11.36 -8.57 -11.50
CA VAL A 10 -11.24 -9.16 -10.15
C VAL A 10 -9.81 -8.98 -9.63
N ILE A 11 -8.81 -9.17 -10.48
CA ILE A 11 -7.39 -8.95 -10.13
C ILE A 11 -7.13 -7.47 -9.82
N GLU A 12 -7.63 -6.54 -10.65
CA GLU A 12 -7.50 -5.10 -10.45
C GLU A 12 -8.16 -4.65 -9.13
N THR A 13 -9.35 -5.20 -8.82
CA THR A 13 -10.05 -4.91 -7.56
C THR A 13 -9.28 -5.42 -6.35
N ALA A 14 -8.75 -6.65 -6.39
CA ALA A 14 -7.94 -7.22 -5.31
C ALA A 14 -6.60 -6.47 -5.12
N GLN A 15 -5.98 -6.00 -6.21
CA GLN A 15 -4.75 -5.23 -6.21
C GLN A 15 -4.92 -3.78 -5.73
N SER A 16 -6.13 -3.21 -5.91
CA SER A 16 -6.49 -1.86 -5.41
C SER A 16 -6.47 -1.76 -3.88
N GLN A 17 -6.70 -2.88 -3.17
CA GLN A 17 -6.93 -2.87 -1.73
C GLN A 17 -5.79 -2.24 -0.92
N ILE A 18 -4.53 -2.47 -1.30
CA ILE A 18 -3.41 -1.83 -0.57
C ILE A 18 -3.33 -0.32 -0.84
N VAL A 19 -3.65 0.13 -2.06
CA VAL A 19 -3.61 1.55 -2.40
C VAL A 19 -4.70 2.27 -1.63
N GLU A 20 -5.91 1.70 -1.58
CA GLU A 20 -7.03 2.25 -0.83
C GLU A 20 -6.69 2.36 0.66
N VAL A 21 -6.30 1.26 1.29
CA VAL A 21 -5.92 1.23 2.71
C VAL A 21 -4.84 2.26 3.03
N VAL A 22 -3.77 2.32 2.23
CA VAL A 22 -2.68 3.26 2.52
C VAL A 22 -3.07 4.70 2.24
N SER A 23 -3.94 4.95 1.26
CA SER A 23 -4.39 6.31 0.90
C SER A 23 -5.24 6.97 1.98
N GLU A 24 -5.79 6.20 2.92
CA GLU A 24 -6.47 6.76 4.10
C GLU A 24 -5.50 7.46 5.07
N PHE A 25 -4.22 7.08 5.06
CA PHE A 25 -3.20 7.58 6.00
C PHE A 25 -2.12 8.43 5.32
N VAL A 26 -1.84 8.17 4.03
CA VAL A 26 -0.74 8.79 3.29
C VAL A 26 -1.27 9.43 2.02
N GLN A 27 -0.92 10.69 1.78
CA GLN A 27 -1.16 11.30 0.47
C GLN A 27 -0.26 10.66 -0.59
N LEU A 28 -0.88 9.88 -1.46
CA LEU A 28 -0.22 9.19 -2.56
C LEU A 28 -0.44 9.91 -3.88
N LYS A 29 0.62 10.01 -4.69
CA LYS A 29 0.58 10.49 -6.08
C LYS A 29 0.96 9.35 -7.02
N LYS A 30 0.17 9.12 -8.05
CA LYS A 30 0.46 8.10 -9.07
C LYS A 30 1.72 8.48 -9.85
N ARG A 31 2.68 7.55 -9.95
CA ARG A 31 3.91 7.68 -10.75
C ARG A 31 4.14 6.39 -11.53
N GLY A 32 3.73 6.40 -12.81
CA GLY A 32 3.71 5.20 -13.63
C GLY A 32 2.70 4.19 -13.09
N VAL A 33 3.17 2.97 -12.81
CA VAL A 33 2.34 1.88 -12.28
C VAL A 33 2.23 1.86 -10.75
N ASN A 34 3.05 2.65 -10.06
CA ASN A 34 3.10 2.70 -8.60
C ASN A 34 2.53 4.04 -8.10
N HIS A 35 2.33 4.11 -6.79
CA HIS A 35 1.95 5.33 -6.07
C HIS A 35 3.06 5.72 -5.11
N ILE A 36 3.35 7.02 -5.00
CA ILE A 36 4.46 7.52 -4.20
C ILE A 36 3.98 8.62 -3.23
N GLY A 37 4.50 8.62 -2.01
CA GLY A 37 4.24 9.62 -0.98
C GLY A 37 5.38 9.72 0.02
N ASN A 38 5.18 10.55 1.06
CA ASN A 38 6.07 10.57 2.22
C ASN A 38 5.72 9.39 3.13
N CYS A 39 6.72 8.80 3.75
CA CYS A 39 6.59 7.66 4.63
C CYS A 39 5.90 8.07 5.93
N PRO A 40 4.85 7.34 6.37
CA PRO A 40 4.20 7.62 7.65
C PRO A 40 5.00 7.12 8.86
N PHE A 41 6.08 6.35 8.62
CA PHE A 41 6.82 5.66 9.68
C PHE A 41 8.11 6.37 10.12
N HIS A 42 8.51 7.45 9.45
CA HIS A 42 9.64 8.29 9.86
C HIS A 42 9.48 9.69 9.26
N ASP A 43 10.03 10.69 9.94
CA ASP A 43 9.94 12.07 9.48
C ASP A 43 10.88 12.31 8.29
N GLU A 44 10.31 12.68 7.14
CA GLU A 44 11.05 13.00 5.92
C GLU A 44 10.40 14.12 5.11
N LYS A 45 11.22 14.87 4.37
CA LYS A 45 10.77 15.98 3.50
C LYS A 45 10.57 15.56 2.05
N THR A 46 11.24 14.50 1.62
CA THR A 46 11.21 13.99 0.26
C THR A 46 10.51 12.64 0.24
N PRO A 47 9.66 12.34 -0.76
CA PRO A 47 8.90 11.11 -0.78
C PRO A 47 9.81 9.90 -1.03
N SER A 48 9.86 8.98 -0.06
CA SER A 48 10.56 7.70 -0.20
C SER A 48 9.63 6.48 -0.12
N PHE A 49 8.33 6.69 0.06
CA PHE A 49 7.34 5.64 0.23
C PHE A 49 6.64 5.31 -1.09
N SER A 50 6.62 4.03 -1.47
CA SER A 50 6.08 3.53 -2.73
C SER A 50 5.09 2.39 -2.48
N VAL A 51 3.91 2.47 -3.08
CA VAL A 51 2.89 1.41 -3.11
C VAL A 51 2.80 0.84 -4.52
N SER A 52 2.89 -0.48 -4.63
CA SER A 52 2.74 -1.21 -5.88
C SER A 52 1.42 -1.97 -5.86
N PRO A 53 0.38 -1.50 -6.57
CA PRO A 53 -0.91 -2.17 -6.64
C PRO A 53 -0.76 -3.57 -7.23
N SER A 54 -0.02 -3.69 -8.33
CA SER A 54 0.19 -4.96 -9.04
C SER A 54 0.85 -6.04 -8.17
N LYS A 55 1.67 -5.63 -7.20
CA LYS A 55 2.33 -6.52 -6.24
C LYS A 55 1.60 -6.64 -4.90
N GLY A 56 0.61 -5.79 -4.64
CA GLY A 56 -0.07 -5.74 -3.34
C GLY A 56 0.84 -5.37 -2.16
N ILE A 57 1.92 -4.60 -2.39
CA ILE A 57 2.92 -4.26 -1.35
C ILE A 57 3.25 -2.77 -1.30
N TYR A 58 3.74 -2.33 -0.14
CA TYR A 58 4.41 -1.05 0.04
C TYR A 58 5.89 -1.23 0.38
N LYS A 59 6.70 -0.21 0.08
CA LYS A 59 8.09 -0.12 0.49
C LYS A 59 8.48 1.33 0.69
N CYS A 60 9.07 1.64 1.83
CA CYS A 60 9.82 2.85 2.07
C CYS A 60 11.30 2.60 1.79
N PHE A 61 11.90 3.43 0.93
CA PHE A 61 13.32 3.39 0.60
C PHE A 61 14.18 4.22 1.55
N GLY A 62 13.59 5.11 2.36
CA GLY A 62 14.29 5.88 3.40
C GLY A 62 14.55 5.08 4.67
N CYS A 63 13.51 4.47 5.24
CA CYS A 63 13.61 3.72 6.50
C CYS A 63 13.57 2.19 6.35
N GLY A 64 13.35 1.67 5.14
CA GLY A 64 13.38 0.24 4.85
C GLY A 64 12.10 -0.54 5.19
N LYS A 65 11.10 0.06 5.85
CA LYS A 65 9.81 -0.58 6.12
C LYS A 65 9.09 -0.97 4.84
N GLY A 66 8.40 -2.11 4.87
CA GLY A 66 7.71 -2.65 3.70
C GLY A 66 6.93 -3.90 4.06
N GLY A 67 5.86 -4.16 3.33
CA GLY A 67 4.95 -5.27 3.61
C GLY A 67 3.69 -5.17 2.76
N ASN A 68 2.68 -5.94 3.13
CA ASN A 68 1.35 -5.85 2.53
C ASN A 68 0.44 -4.86 3.32
N ALA A 69 -0.83 -4.76 2.94
CA ALA A 69 -1.80 -3.90 3.60
C ALA A 69 -1.97 -4.22 5.10
N VAL A 70 -1.93 -5.51 5.48
CA VAL A 70 -2.05 -5.93 6.89
C VAL A 70 -0.83 -5.48 7.69
N ASN A 71 0.39 -5.67 7.15
CA ASN A 71 1.61 -5.18 7.80
C ASN A 71 1.57 -3.66 7.98
N PHE A 72 1.08 -2.93 6.96
CA PHE A 72 0.95 -1.48 7.02
C PHE A 72 0.08 -1.05 8.21
N ILE A 73 -1.13 -1.61 8.35
CA ILE A 73 -2.05 -1.28 9.45
C ILE A 73 -1.44 -1.63 10.81
N MET A 74 -0.86 -2.84 10.96
CA MET A 74 -0.23 -3.26 12.21
C MET A 74 0.89 -2.30 12.63
N GLU A 75 1.73 -1.88 11.69
CA GLU A 75 2.82 -0.95 11.97
C GLU A 75 2.35 0.50 12.17
N HIS A 76 1.31 0.93 11.46
CA HIS A 76 0.81 2.32 11.48
C HIS A 76 0.03 2.62 12.76
N GLU A 77 -0.84 1.72 13.17
CA GLU A 77 -1.69 1.91 14.36
C GLU A 77 -0.97 1.56 15.69
N GLN A 78 0.31 1.13 15.63
CA GLN A 78 1.03 0.55 16.79
C GLN A 78 0.21 -0.53 17.52
N MET A 79 -0.70 -1.22 16.83
CA MET A 79 -1.58 -2.20 17.44
C MET A 79 -0.81 -3.51 17.68
N THR A 80 -0.44 -3.76 18.94
CA THR A 80 -0.46 -5.14 19.43
C THR A 80 -1.88 -5.65 19.26
N TYR A 81 -2.04 -6.74 18.52
CA TYR A 81 -3.28 -7.50 18.40
C TYR A 81 -4.10 -7.42 19.69
N VAL A 82 -5.27 -6.79 19.66
CA VAL A 82 -6.25 -6.96 20.72
C VAL A 82 -6.92 -8.28 20.37
N GLU A 83 -6.47 -9.37 20.99
CA GLU A 83 -7.32 -10.56 21.05
C GLU A 83 -8.59 -10.16 21.79
N SER A 84 -9.74 -10.36 21.16
CA SER A 84 -11.05 -10.35 21.82
C SER A 84 -11.90 -11.42 21.20
#